data_AF-A0A949MIK7-F1
#
_entry.id   AF-A0A949MIK7-F1
#
_cell.length_a   1.000
_cell.length_b   1.000
_cell.length_c   1.000
_cell.angle_alpha   90.00
_cell.angle_beta   90.00
_cell.angle_gamma   90.00
#
_symmetry.space_group_name_H-M   'P 1'
#
loop_
_entity.id
_entity.type
_entity.pdbx_description
1 polymer ?
#
loop_
_entity_poly.entity_id
_entity_poly.type
_entity_poly.pdbx_seq_one_letter_code
_entity_poly.pdbx_strand_id
1 'polypeptide(L)'
;GAESCLEVEAKSVMFGAQAPGLGDTPLAERVDARHQDWAAQLPEDAAELWDALSGFDNDSRESLFAHCVALTLNATHDAYNRRPRALAHASRLAEILSLDMVAAGWVPTAETYLGRVTKARILEAVREAKGEQAAQRWEGLKKDAMAEAAAQALAGTGWLPEPLRTKGVETMMPADTAAVAAQNAAVDDSADVTGEGAEAADLPAAEHYEQPGPHEIAAE
;
A
#
# COMPACT_ATOMS: atom_id res chain seq x y z
N GLY A 1 -26.18 -5.30 24.42
CA GLY A 1 -26.53 -5.81 25.76
C GLY A 1 -27.98 -5.47 26.03
N ALA A 2 -28.71 -6.31 26.76
CA ALA A 2 -30.17 -6.21 26.96
C ALA A 2 -30.66 -4.96 27.74
N GLU A 3 -29.74 -4.10 28.18
CA GLU A 3 -29.99 -2.89 28.96
C GLU A 3 -30.28 -1.64 28.09
N SER A 4 -29.93 -1.65 26.80
CA SER A 4 -30.08 -0.50 25.90
C SER A 4 -31.09 -0.79 24.79
N CYS A 5 -31.93 0.19 24.46
CA CYS A 5 -32.83 0.15 23.30
C CYS A 5 -32.11 0.39 21.97
N LEU A 6 -30.80 0.67 22.01
CA LEU A 6 -29.96 0.91 20.84
C LEU A 6 -29.26 -0.37 20.41
N GLU A 7 -29.61 -0.86 19.21
CA GLU A 7 -28.99 -2.03 18.59
C GLU A 7 -27.95 -1.59 17.54
N VAL A 8 -26.73 -1.28 17.99
CA VAL A 8 -25.58 -0.99 17.12
C VAL A 8 -24.46 -1.97 17.46
N GLU A 9 -23.93 -2.66 16.44
CA GLU A 9 -22.79 -3.57 16.57
C GLU A 9 -21.60 -3.03 15.79
N ALA A 10 -20.48 -2.82 16.47
CA ALA A 10 -19.18 -2.51 15.87
C ALA A 10 -18.37 -3.80 15.73
N LYS A 11 -17.88 -4.09 14.53
CA LYS A 11 -17.01 -5.25 14.27
C LYS A 11 -15.59 -4.77 14.03
N SER A 12 -14.68 -5.24 14.87
CA SER A 12 -13.25 -5.09 14.66
C SER A 12 -12.66 -6.45 14.31
N VAL A 13 -11.71 -6.47 13.38
CA VAL A 13 -11.02 -7.70 12.98
C VAL A 13 -9.65 -7.68 13.62
N MET A 14 -9.40 -8.66 14.50
CA MET A 14 -8.08 -8.89 15.06
C MET A 14 -7.27 -9.75 14.09
N PHE A 15 -6.02 -9.37 13.86
CA PHE A 15 -5.08 -10.16 13.08
C PHE A 15 -4.75 -11.44 13.86
N GLY A 16 -4.99 -12.62 13.27
CA GLY A 16 -4.68 -13.89 13.92
C GLY A 16 -3.17 -14.08 14.13
N ALA A 17 -2.36 -13.61 13.19
CA ALA A 17 -0.91 -13.50 13.31
C ALA A 17 -0.49 -12.11 12.85
N GLN A 18 0.18 -11.34 13.71
CA GLN A 18 0.72 -10.03 13.36
C GLN A 18 2.16 -10.18 12.88
N ALA A 19 2.57 -9.35 11.92
CA ALA A 19 3.99 -9.20 11.60
C ALA A 19 4.74 -8.74 12.86
N PRO A 20 5.92 -9.32 13.18
CA PRO A 20 6.75 -8.85 14.29
C PRO A 20 6.98 -7.34 14.21
N GLY A 21 6.83 -6.65 15.35
CA GLY A 21 7.02 -5.20 15.45
C GLY A 21 5.83 -4.34 14.99
N LEU A 22 4.74 -4.92 14.46
CA LEU A 22 3.58 -4.14 14.01
C LEU A 22 2.89 -3.38 15.16
N GLY A 23 2.75 -4.03 16.31
CA GLY A 23 2.18 -3.44 17.54
C GLY A 23 3.10 -2.41 18.20
N ASP A 24 4.39 -2.43 17.88
CA ASP A 24 5.40 -1.53 18.46
C ASP A 24 5.66 -0.29 17.60
N THR A 25 4.84 -0.07 16.56
CA THR A 25 4.99 1.09 15.68
C THR A 25 4.49 2.37 16.38
N PRO A 26 5.06 3.55 16.07
CA PRO A 26 4.55 4.83 16.58
C PRO A 26 3.08 5.08 16.25
N LEU A 27 2.56 4.47 15.18
CA LEU A 27 1.14 4.54 14.83
C LEU A 27 0.27 3.71 15.78
N ALA A 28 0.70 2.49 16.12
CA ALA A 28 0.02 1.65 17.11
C ALA A 28 -0.01 2.35 18.47
N GLU A 29 1.12 2.87 18.93
CA GLU A 29 1.21 3.63 20.20
C GLU A 29 0.25 4.83 20.22
N ARG A 30 0.14 5.59 19.12
CA ARG A 30 -0.80 6.72 18.99
C ARG A 30 -2.27 6.30 18.99
N VAL A 31 -2.58 5.11 18.48
CA VAL A 31 -3.95 4.56 18.51
C VAL A 31 -4.29 4.14 19.95
N ASP A 32 -3.37 3.45 20.62
CA ASP A 32 -3.54 2.99 21.99
C ASP A 32 -3.65 4.16 22.98
N ALA A 33 -2.78 5.16 22.86
CA ALA A 33 -2.85 6.38 23.68
C ALA A 33 -4.21 7.08 23.52
N ARG A 34 -4.66 7.28 22.27
CA ARG A 34 -5.97 7.88 22.00
C ARG A 34 -7.12 7.04 22.56
N HIS A 35 -7.00 5.71 22.53
CA HIS A 35 -7.99 4.81 23.11
C HIS A 35 -8.07 4.95 24.63
N GLN A 36 -6.91 4.98 25.30
CA GLN A 36 -6.79 5.19 26.74
C GLN A 36 -7.32 6.56 27.17
N ASP A 37 -7.01 7.61 26.41
CA ASP A 37 -7.50 8.97 26.66
C ASP A 37 -9.04 9.03 26.63
N TRP A 38 -9.67 8.33 25.68
CA TRP A 38 -11.13 8.23 25.63
C TRP A 38 -11.70 7.38 26.76
N ALA A 39 -11.07 6.24 27.06
CA ALA A 39 -11.49 5.37 28.16
C ALA A 39 -11.47 6.12 29.50
N ALA A 40 -10.49 6.98 29.74
CA ALA A 40 -10.38 7.78 30.96
C ALA A 40 -11.44 8.89 31.09
N GLN A 41 -12.03 9.32 29.97
CA GLN A 41 -13.06 10.37 29.94
C GLN A 41 -14.49 9.81 30.02
N LEU A 42 -14.67 8.52 29.76
CA LEU A 42 -15.98 7.86 29.77
C LEU A 42 -16.25 7.22 31.14
N PRO A 43 -17.51 7.19 31.59
CA PRO A 43 -17.87 6.55 32.85
C PRO A 43 -17.71 5.02 32.75
N GLU A 44 -17.35 4.38 33.87
CA GLU A 44 -17.30 2.92 33.99
C GLU A 44 -18.72 2.31 34.02
N ASP A 45 -19.70 3.03 34.59
CA ASP A 45 -21.10 2.61 34.62
C ASP A 45 -21.82 2.98 33.31
N ALA A 46 -22.33 1.96 32.62
CA ALA A 46 -23.07 2.13 31.38
C ALA A 46 -24.36 2.96 31.56
N ALA A 47 -24.92 3.01 32.77
CA ALA A 47 -26.09 3.84 33.07
C ALA A 47 -25.80 5.34 32.95
N GLU A 48 -24.56 5.76 33.19
CA GLU A 48 -24.14 7.18 33.17
C GLU A 48 -23.67 7.64 31.78
N LEU A 49 -23.53 6.72 30.83
CA LEU A 49 -22.92 6.99 29.52
C LEU A 49 -23.66 8.07 28.73
N TRP A 50 -24.99 8.05 28.71
CA TRP A 50 -25.77 9.02 27.94
C TRP A 50 -25.66 10.43 28.49
N ASP A 51 -25.65 10.58 29.81
CA ASP A 51 -25.47 11.87 30.47
C ASP A 51 -24.07 12.43 30.17
N ALA A 52 -23.03 11.60 30.26
CA ALA A 52 -21.66 11.99 29.89
C ALA A 52 -21.55 12.44 28.42
N LEU A 53 -22.07 11.65 27.48
CA LEU A 53 -22.04 11.97 26.04
C LEU A 53 -22.86 13.23 25.71
N SER A 54 -23.96 13.48 26.44
CA SER A 54 -24.76 14.69 26.26
C SER A 54 -24.03 15.95 26.75
N GLY A 55 -23.15 15.81 27.74
CA GLY A 55 -22.31 16.87 28.28
C GLY A 55 -21.11 17.25 27.43
N PHE A 56 -20.68 16.38 26.50
CA PHE A 56 -19.60 16.70 25.56
C PHE A 56 -19.99 17.83 24.60
N ASP A 57 -19.00 18.57 24.13
CA ASP A 57 -19.21 19.49 23.01
C ASP A 57 -19.30 18.72 21.68
N ASN A 58 -19.53 19.44 20.59
CA ASN A 58 -19.66 18.81 19.29
C ASN A 58 -18.36 18.15 18.83
N ASP A 59 -17.23 18.81 19.03
CA ASP A 59 -15.92 18.36 18.55
C ASP A 59 -15.47 17.08 19.28
N SER A 60 -15.69 16.99 20.60
CA SER A 60 -15.44 15.78 21.38
C SER A 60 -16.33 14.62 20.94
N ARG A 61 -17.62 14.86 20.71
CA ARG A 61 -18.54 13.81 20.22
C ARG A 61 -18.14 13.30 18.84
N GLU A 62 -17.82 14.20 17.91
CA GLU A 62 -17.38 13.83 16.56
C GLU A 62 -16.04 13.09 16.60
N SER A 63 -15.11 13.51 17.46
CA SER A 63 -13.81 12.87 17.62
C SER A 63 -13.92 11.47 18.23
N LEU A 64 -14.79 11.29 19.24
CA LEU A 64 -15.08 9.98 19.82
C LEU A 64 -15.76 9.06 18.79
N PHE A 65 -16.75 9.60 18.06
CA PHE A 65 -17.41 8.84 16.99
C PHE A 65 -16.42 8.41 15.91
N ALA A 66 -15.56 9.32 15.44
CA ALA A 66 -14.52 9.02 14.48
C ALA A 66 -13.54 7.97 15.00
N HIS A 67 -13.17 8.02 16.29
CA HIS A 67 -12.33 7.00 16.91
C HIS A 67 -13.01 5.62 16.89
N CYS A 68 -14.28 5.54 17.31
CA CYS A 68 -15.06 4.29 17.28
C CYS A 68 -15.19 3.73 15.85
N VAL A 69 -15.48 4.58 14.86
CA VAL A 69 -15.57 4.16 13.45
C VAL A 69 -14.22 3.66 12.94
N ALA A 70 -13.12 4.35 13.26
CA ALA A 70 -11.78 3.96 12.83
C ALA A 70 -11.41 2.53 13.29
N LEU A 71 -11.83 2.11 14.49
CA LEU A 71 -11.60 0.76 15.03
C LEU A 71 -12.36 -0.35 14.27
N THR A 72 -13.32 0.03 13.42
CA THR A 72 -14.13 -0.89 12.59
C THR A 72 -13.66 -0.98 11.14
N LEU A 73 -12.69 -0.14 10.74
CA LEU A 73 -12.15 -0.19 9.39
C LEU A 73 -11.35 -1.47 9.18
N ASN A 74 -11.78 -2.25 8.20
CA ASN A 74 -11.08 -3.47 7.79
C ASN A 74 -10.70 -3.35 6.31
N ALA A 75 -9.40 -3.09 6.09
CA ALA A 75 -8.76 -3.01 4.79
C ALA A 75 -7.77 -4.18 4.56
N THR A 76 -7.94 -5.31 5.26
CA THR A 76 -6.99 -6.42 5.17
C THR A 76 -7.01 -7.08 3.80
N HIS A 77 -5.82 -7.24 3.21
CA HIS A 77 -5.65 -7.85 1.91
C HIS A 77 -5.25 -9.33 2.05
N ASP A 78 -6.24 -10.21 2.18
CA ASP A 78 -6.03 -11.66 2.24
C ASP A 78 -6.17 -12.33 0.85
N ALA A 79 -5.26 -13.25 0.52
CA ALA A 79 -5.28 -14.02 -0.71
C ALA A 79 -6.50 -14.96 -0.80
N TYR A 80 -6.95 -15.53 0.33
CA TYR A 80 -8.03 -16.52 0.36
C TYR A 80 -9.41 -15.90 0.58
N ASN A 81 -9.46 -14.73 1.21
CA ASN A 81 -10.69 -14.00 1.48
C ASN A 81 -10.69 -12.62 0.81
N ARG A 82 -10.62 -12.63 -0.52
CA ARG A 82 -10.63 -11.38 -1.30
C ARG A 82 -11.99 -10.70 -1.18
N ARG A 83 -11.98 -9.51 -0.58
CA ARG A 83 -13.14 -8.61 -0.47
C ARG A 83 -12.96 -7.40 -1.40
N PRO A 84 -12.97 -7.57 -2.73
CA PRO A 84 -12.54 -6.53 -3.68
C PRO A 84 -13.33 -5.23 -3.58
N ARG A 85 -14.65 -5.30 -3.30
CA ARG A 85 -15.47 -4.10 -3.07
C ARG A 85 -15.09 -3.37 -1.78
N ALA A 86 -14.78 -4.10 -0.72
CA ALA A 86 -14.34 -3.50 0.55
C ALA A 86 -12.96 -2.85 0.39
N LEU A 87 -12.05 -3.51 -0.33
CA LEU A 87 -10.72 -2.96 -0.63
C LEU A 87 -10.81 -1.72 -1.52
N ALA A 88 -11.70 -1.69 -2.52
CA ALA A 88 -11.93 -0.49 -3.32
C ALA A 88 -12.45 0.69 -2.47
N HIS A 89 -13.32 0.42 -1.48
CA HIS A 89 -13.73 1.42 -0.50
C HIS A 89 -12.57 1.89 0.39
N ALA A 90 -11.71 0.98 0.85
CA ALA A 90 -10.53 1.31 1.61
C ALA A 90 -9.56 2.20 0.80
N SER A 91 -9.33 1.88 -0.48
CA SER A 91 -8.54 2.73 -1.38
C SER A 91 -9.15 4.12 -1.51
N ARG A 92 -10.47 4.23 -1.61
CA ARG A 92 -11.14 5.54 -1.67
C ARG A 92 -10.99 6.34 -0.37
N LEU A 93 -11.04 5.67 0.79
CA LEU A 93 -10.77 6.32 2.06
C LEU A 93 -9.31 6.78 2.15
N ALA A 94 -8.36 5.96 1.71
CA ALA A 94 -6.95 6.33 1.65
C ALA A 94 -6.71 7.57 0.77
N GLU A 95 -7.39 7.65 -0.39
CA GLU A 95 -7.35 8.84 -1.26
C GLU A 95 -7.88 10.09 -0.55
N ILE A 96 -9.06 10.01 0.09
CA ILE A 96 -9.68 11.15 0.79
C ILE A 96 -8.79 11.64 1.94
N LEU A 97 -8.18 10.70 2.66
CA LEU A 97 -7.30 11.00 3.79
C LEU A 97 -5.86 11.33 3.37
N SER A 98 -5.56 11.25 2.07
CA SER A 98 -4.20 11.40 1.52
C SER A 98 -3.19 10.53 2.28
N LEU A 99 -3.55 9.26 2.51
CA LEU A 99 -2.75 8.34 3.31
C LEU A 99 -1.43 8.03 2.61
N ASP A 100 -0.33 8.49 3.19
CA ASP A 100 1.03 8.20 2.72
C ASP A 100 1.69 7.15 3.63
N MET A 101 1.83 5.93 3.11
CA MET A 101 2.45 4.83 3.84
C MET A 101 3.97 5.00 4.00
N VAL A 102 4.65 5.73 3.10
CA VAL A 102 6.08 6.04 3.23
C VAL A 102 6.27 7.04 4.37
N ALA A 103 5.48 8.12 4.40
CA ALA A 103 5.51 9.09 5.49
C ALA A 103 5.06 8.50 6.83
N ALA A 104 4.19 7.48 6.80
CA ALA A 104 3.82 6.67 7.95
C ALA A 104 4.97 5.76 8.45
N GLY A 105 6.09 5.68 7.74
CA GLY A 105 7.29 4.93 8.12
C GLY A 105 7.31 3.48 7.65
N TRP A 106 6.45 3.10 6.70
CA TRP A 106 6.47 1.74 6.16
C TRP A 106 7.72 1.49 5.29
N VAL A 107 8.39 0.36 5.51
CA VAL A 107 9.60 -0.04 4.78
C VAL A 107 9.56 -1.54 4.44
N PRO A 108 9.88 -1.94 3.20
CA PRO A 108 9.93 -3.35 2.80
C PRO A 108 11.21 -4.00 3.32
N THR A 109 11.19 -4.59 4.52
CA THR A 109 12.36 -5.31 5.07
C THR A 109 12.25 -6.81 4.79
N ALA A 110 13.37 -7.53 4.96
CA ALA A 110 13.38 -9.00 4.91
C ALA A 110 12.47 -9.62 5.98
N GLU A 111 12.44 -9.02 7.18
CA GLU A 111 11.67 -9.50 8.32
C GLU A 111 10.18 -9.17 8.25
N THR A 112 9.75 -8.18 7.45
CA THR A 112 8.35 -7.72 7.34
C THR A 112 7.68 -8.15 6.03
N TYR A 113 8.23 -7.80 4.87
CA TYR A 113 7.58 -8.03 3.58
C TYR A 113 8.36 -9.04 2.73
N LEU A 114 9.65 -8.78 2.51
CA LEU A 114 10.45 -9.45 1.49
C LEU A 114 10.72 -10.93 1.80
N GLY A 115 10.82 -11.31 3.08
CA GLY A 115 10.93 -12.72 3.48
C GLY A 115 9.62 -13.50 3.33
N ARG A 116 8.47 -12.82 3.34
CA ARG A 116 7.13 -13.44 3.24
C ARG A 116 6.68 -13.63 1.80
N VAL A 117 7.21 -12.84 0.86
CA VAL A 117 6.87 -12.96 -0.56
C VAL A 117 7.67 -14.05 -1.30
N THR A 118 7.23 -14.39 -2.51
CA THR A 118 7.93 -15.30 -3.43
C THR A 118 9.13 -14.60 -4.04
N LYS A 119 10.13 -15.38 -4.51
CA LYS A 119 11.27 -14.83 -5.25
C LYS A 119 10.84 -13.99 -6.46
N ALA A 120 9.83 -14.45 -7.20
CA ALA A 120 9.29 -13.74 -8.34
C ALA A 120 8.77 -12.33 -7.95
N ARG A 121 8.06 -12.23 -6.83
CA ARG A 121 7.56 -10.95 -6.34
C ARG A 121 8.67 -10.03 -5.82
N ILE A 122 9.73 -10.58 -5.22
CA ILE A 122 10.93 -9.79 -4.85
C ILE A 122 11.59 -9.22 -6.11
N LEU A 123 11.78 -10.04 -7.14
CA LEU A 123 12.38 -9.61 -8.40
C LEU A 123 11.54 -8.54 -9.11
N GLU A 124 10.21 -8.66 -9.06
CA GLU A 124 9.29 -7.65 -9.58
C GLU A 124 9.41 -6.32 -8.83
N ALA A 125 9.44 -6.35 -7.49
CA ALA A 125 9.64 -5.15 -6.68
C ALA A 125 10.97 -4.44 -7.02
N VAL A 126 12.03 -5.21 -7.20
CA VAL A 126 13.36 -4.71 -7.57
C VAL A 126 13.37 -4.15 -8.99
N ARG A 127 12.69 -4.83 -9.92
CA ARG A 127 12.52 -4.36 -11.30
C ARG A 127 11.80 -3.02 -11.35
N GLU A 128 10.70 -2.89 -10.61
CA GLU A 128 9.95 -1.62 -10.52
C GLU A 128 10.79 -0.50 -9.92
N ALA A 129 11.61 -0.79 -8.90
CA ALA A 129 12.33 0.25 -8.18
C ALA A 129 13.73 0.60 -8.72
N LYS A 130 14.40 -0.35 -9.38
CA LYS A 130 15.81 -0.25 -9.80
C LYS A 130 16.06 -0.69 -11.25
N GLY A 131 15.02 -1.14 -11.96
CA GLY A 131 15.10 -1.57 -13.35
C GLY A 131 15.49 -3.03 -13.56
N GLU A 132 15.35 -3.50 -14.81
CA GLU A 132 15.49 -4.91 -15.21
C GLU A 132 16.88 -5.49 -14.91
N GLN A 133 17.94 -4.71 -15.16
CA GLN A 133 19.32 -5.18 -14.96
C GLN A 133 19.64 -5.46 -13.48
N ALA A 134 18.96 -4.80 -12.55
CA ALA A 134 19.10 -5.10 -11.12
C ALA A 134 18.45 -6.43 -10.77
N ALA A 135 17.24 -6.69 -11.29
CA ALA A 135 16.53 -7.94 -11.06
C ALA A 135 17.29 -9.17 -11.62
N GLN A 136 17.81 -9.08 -12.86
CA GLN A 136 18.55 -10.20 -13.50
C GLN A 136 19.78 -10.64 -12.70
N ARG A 137 20.48 -9.69 -12.05
CA ARG A 137 21.65 -10.00 -11.21
C ARG A 137 21.30 -10.90 -10.02
N TRP A 138 20.03 -10.96 -9.63
CA TRP A 138 19.58 -11.63 -8.41
C TRP A 138 18.80 -12.92 -8.65
N GLU A 139 18.49 -13.28 -9.91
CA GLU A 139 17.74 -14.49 -10.26
C GLU A 139 18.32 -15.77 -9.64
N GLY A 140 19.65 -15.87 -9.56
CA GLY A 140 20.36 -17.02 -8.99
C GLY A 140 20.45 -17.05 -7.46
N LEU A 141 20.05 -15.98 -6.75
CA LEU A 141 20.21 -15.91 -5.29
C LEU A 141 19.25 -16.85 -4.56
N LYS A 142 19.68 -17.33 -3.39
CA LYS A 142 18.80 -18.01 -2.43
C LYS A 142 17.77 -17.01 -1.87
N LYS A 143 16.61 -17.50 -1.41
CA LYS A 143 15.48 -16.64 -1.01
C LYS A 143 15.87 -15.62 0.07
N ASP A 144 16.51 -16.08 1.14
CA ASP A 144 16.86 -15.20 2.27
C ASP A 144 17.87 -14.12 1.84
N ALA A 145 18.91 -14.52 1.11
CA ALA A 145 19.90 -13.58 0.55
C ALA A 145 19.26 -12.59 -0.45
N MET A 146 18.28 -13.03 -1.24
CA MET A 146 17.53 -12.17 -2.16
C MET A 146 16.67 -11.16 -1.40
N ALA A 147 16.00 -11.59 -0.31
CA ALA A 147 15.19 -10.71 0.53
C ALA A 147 16.04 -9.64 1.24
N GLU A 148 17.21 -10.00 1.77
CA GLU A 148 18.14 -9.05 2.39
C GLU A 148 18.70 -8.04 1.37
N ALA A 149 19.14 -8.51 0.20
CA ALA A 149 19.64 -7.64 -0.86
C ALA A 149 18.56 -6.68 -1.37
N ALA A 150 17.32 -7.18 -1.54
CA ALA A 150 16.19 -6.35 -1.92
C ALA A 150 15.82 -5.33 -0.85
N ALA A 151 15.88 -5.70 0.43
CA ALA A 151 15.61 -4.76 1.53
C ALA A 151 16.58 -3.57 1.47
N GLN A 152 17.86 -3.84 1.25
CA GLN A 152 18.89 -2.79 1.13
C GLN A 152 18.70 -1.92 -0.10
N ALA A 153 18.31 -2.50 -1.24
CA ALA A 153 18.10 -1.73 -2.47
C ALA A 153 16.82 -0.88 -2.45
N LEU A 154 15.75 -1.36 -1.82
CA LEU A 154 14.48 -0.66 -1.71
C LEU A 154 14.46 0.35 -0.55
N ALA A 155 15.41 0.25 0.39
CA ALA A 155 15.56 1.21 1.46
C ALA A 155 15.71 2.64 0.90
N GLY A 156 14.87 3.56 1.38
CA GLY A 156 14.90 4.97 0.99
C GLY A 156 14.37 5.29 -0.42
N THR A 157 13.90 4.30 -1.19
CA THR A 157 13.35 4.55 -2.55
C THR A 157 11.86 4.91 -2.55
N GLY A 158 11.22 4.96 -1.37
CA GLY A 158 9.77 5.14 -1.26
C GLY A 158 8.93 4.05 -1.96
N TRP A 159 9.53 2.92 -2.33
CA TRP A 159 8.79 1.85 -3.01
C TRP A 159 7.82 1.20 -2.04
N LEU A 160 6.57 1.05 -2.49
CA LEU A 160 5.51 0.37 -1.78
C LEU A 160 4.94 -0.77 -2.64
N PRO A 161 4.50 -1.89 -2.05
CA PRO A 161 3.71 -2.89 -2.75
C PRO A 161 2.35 -2.30 -3.15
N GLU A 162 1.78 -2.81 -4.25
CA GLU A 162 0.53 -2.29 -4.82
C GLU A 162 -0.60 -2.02 -3.79
N PRO A 163 -0.90 -2.91 -2.83
CA PRO A 163 -2.02 -2.67 -1.91
C PRO A 163 -1.81 -1.50 -0.94
N LEU A 164 -0.56 -1.05 -0.74
CA LEU A 164 -0.22 0.07 0.13
C LEU A 164 -0.09 1.40 -0.63
N ARG A 165 -0.27 1.40 -1.95
CA ARG A 165 -0.19 2.62 -2.79
C ARG A 165 -1.51 3.38 -2.73
N THR A 166 -1.44 4.66 -2.40
CA THR A 166 -2.58 5.58 -2.44
C THR A 166 -2.52 6.41 -3.71
N LYS A 167 -3.63 6.49 -4.46
CA LYS A 167 -3.68 7.32 -5.68
C LYS A 167 -3.55 8.80 -5.32
N GLY A 168 -2.78 9.54 -6.11
CA GLY A 168 -2.56 10.97 -5.91
C GLY A 168 -1.52 11.32 -4.84
N VAL A 169 -0.99 10.33 -4.11
CA VAL A 169 0.19 10.47 -3.26
C VAL A 169 1.38 9.97 -4.06
N GLU A 170 2.24 10.87 -4.53
CA GLU A 170 3.44 10.46 -5.26
C GLU A 170 4.45 9.84 -4.29
N THR A 171 4.62 8.53 -4.37
CA THR A 171 5.82 7.88 -3.84
C THR A 171 7.01 8.36 -4.65
N MET A 172 8.02 8.94 -3.98
CA MET A 172 9.29 9.34 -4.59
C MET A 172 10.05 8.12 -5.14
N MET A 173 9.64 7.60 -6.30
CA MET A 173 10.48 6.74 -7.10
C MET A 173 11.55 7.64 -7.73
N PRO A 174 12.85 7.32 -7.63
CA PRO A 174 13.85 8.06 -8.39
C PRO A 174 13.57 7.82 -9.87
N ALA A 175 13.03 8.84 -10.55
CA ALA A 175 13.05 8.90 -11.99
C ALA A 175 14.52 8.85 -12.43
N ASP A 176 14.86 7.88 -13.28
CA ASP A 176 16.18 7.79 -13.88
C ASP A 176 16.65 9.17 -14.35
N THR A 177 17.77 9.64 -13.80
CA THR A 177 18.50 10.80 -14.30
C THR A 177 19.09 10.45 -15.67
N ALA A 178 18.24 10.48 -16.69
CA ALA A 178 18.60 10.40 -18.09
C ALA A 178 18.09 11.65 -18.82
N ALA A 179 18.58 12.82 -18.40
CA ALA A 179 18.39 14.08 -19.12
C ALA A 179 19.61 15.00 -18.92
N VAL A 180 20.81 14.51 -19.24
CA VAL A 180 21.98 15.34 -19.53
C VAL A 180 22.59 14.89 -20.85
N ALA A 181 22.00 15.35 -21.97
CA ALA A 181 22.69 15.68 -23.21
C ALA A 181 21.66 15.85 -24.33
N ALA A 182 21.32 17.10 -24.67
CA ALA A 182 21.08 17.56 -26.06
C ALA A 182 20.45 18.96 -26.05
N GLN A 183 21.21 19.97 -25.62
CA GLN A 183 20.96 21.34 -26.06
C GLN A 183 22.31 21.96 -26.39
N ASN A 184 22.76 21.71 -27.63
CA ASN A 184 23.53 22.64 -28.45
C ASN A 184 23.89 21.96 -29.78
N ALA A 185 23.06 22.21 -30.80
CA ALA A 185 23.49 22.42 -32.19
C ALA A 185 22.23 22.64 -33.05
N ALA A 186 21.86 23.89 -33.22
CA ALA A 186 21.08 24.32 -34.39
C ALA A 186 22.06 25.04 -35.32
N VAL A 187 22.39 24.43 -36.46
CA VAL A 187 22.70 25.15 -37.70
C VAL A 187 22.24 24.29 -38.89
N ASP A 188 21.22 24.83 -39.54
CA ASP A 188 20.81 24.80 -40.95
C ASP A 188 21.81 24.22 -41.99
N ASP A 189 21.34 23.33 -42.88
CA ASP A 189 21.36 23.53 -44.34
C ASP A 189 20.52 22.46 -45.08
N SER A 190 19.96 22.91 -46.18
CA SER A 190 19.05 22.31 -47.16
C SER A 190 19.50 21.02 -47.86
N ALA A 191 18.53 20.20 -48.30
CA ALA A 191 18.25 19.93 -49.73
C ALA A 191 17.26 18.75 -49.91
N ASP A 192 16.55 18.85 -51.03
CA ASP A 192 15.39 18.15 -51.55
C ASP A 192 15.63 16.71 -52.09
N VAL A 193 14.53 16.03 -52.41
CA VAL A 193 14.31 15.00 -53.45
C VAL A 193 14.04 13.54 -53.00
N THR A 194 12.73 13.24 -53.00
CA THR A 194 11.96 12.07 -53.53
C THR A 194 12.44 10.63 -53.32
N GLY A 195 11.48 9.76 -52.95
CA GLY A 195 11.55 8.32 -53.23
C GLY A 195 10.39 7.54 -52.61
N GLU A 196 9.36 7.27 -53.41
CA GLU A 196 8.29 6.29 -53.14
C GLU A 196 8.82 4.88 -52.84
N GLY A 197 8.06 4.13 -52.04
CA GLY A 197 8.28 2.69 -51.85
C GLY A 197 7.31 2.09 -50.85
N ALA A 198 6.14 1.67 -51.32
CA ALA A 198 5.19 0.86 -50.58
C ALA A 198 5.74 -0.55 -50.30
N GLU A 199 5.39 -1.15 -49.16
CA GLU A 199 4.77 -2.48 -49.17
C GLU A 199 4.14 -2.84 -47.83
N ALA A 200 2.96 -3.46 -47.94
CA ALA A 200 2.21 -4.09 -46.87
C ALA A 200 2.61 -5.56 -46.75
N ALA A 201 2.62 -6.09 -45.53
CA ALA A 201 2.45 -7.51 -45.23
C ALA A 201 1.95 -7.57 -43.78
N ASP A 202 0.65 -7.65 -43.58
CA ASP A 202 -0.14 -8.88 -43.51
C ASP A 202 0.18 -9.72 -42.27
N LEU A 203 -0.84 -9.84 -41.41
CA LEU A 203 -0.88 -10.66 -40.21
C LEU A 203 -0.96 -12.12 -40.62
N PRO A 204 -0.56 -13.04 -39.73
CA PRO A 204 -1.58 -14.00 -39.33
C PRO A 204 -1.68 -14.19 -37.82
N ALA A 205 -2.90 -14.59 -37.44
CA ALA A 205 -3.36 -14.87 -36.10
C ALA A 205 -3.05 -16.31 -35.64
N ALA A 206 -3.35 -16.53 -34.34
CA ALA A 206 -3.28 -17.75 -33.54
C ALA A 206 -1.86 -18.06 -33.01
N GLU A 207 -1.64 -18.37 -31.74
CA GLU A 207 -2.34 -19.42 -30.99
C GLU A 207 -2.45 -19.13 -29.47
N HIS A 208 -3.52 -19.65 -28.89
CA HIS A 208 -3.72 -19.82 -27.46
C HIS A 208 -2.54 -20.55 -26.81
N TYR A 209 -1.98 -19.96 -25.76
CA TYR A 209 -1.35 -20.73 -24.69
C TYR A 209 -1.94 -20.33 -23.34
N GLU A 210 -2.34 -21.37 -22.62
CA GLU A 210 -2.90 -21.39 -21.27
C GLU A 210 -2.11 -20.57 -20.26
N GLN A 211 -2.84 -19.84 -19.42
CA GLN A 211 -2.31 -19.20 -18.22
C GLN A 211 -1.91 -20.25 -17.17
N PRO A 212 -0.77 -20.12 -16.48
CA PRO A 212 -0.65 -20.58 -15.11
C PRO A 212 -1.10 -19.46 -14.17
N GLY A 213 -2.02 -19.79 -13.25
CA GLY A 213 -2.73 -18.86 -12.40
C GLY A 213 -1.87 -18.05 -11.40
N PRO A 214 -2.42 -16.97 -10.82
CA PRO A 214 -1.66 -16.08 -9.95
C PRO A 214 -1.45 -16.68 -8.55
N HIS A 215 -0.18 -16.84 -8.19
CA HIS A 215 0.28 -17.26 -6.86
C HIS A 215 0.15 -16.14 -5.81
N GLU A 216 -0.28 -16.55 -4.62
CA GLU A 216 -0.50 -15.84 -3.34
C GLU A 216 0.61 -14.83 -2.97
N ILE A 217 0.27 -13.68 -2.33
CA ILE A 217 0.82 -13.13 -1.05
C ILE A 217 -0.04 -11.92 -0.60
N ALA A 218 -0.43 -11.89 0.68
CA ALA A 218 -1.05 -10.76 1.36
C ALA A 218 -0.05 -9.60 1.56
N ALA A 219 -0.44 -8.38 1.20
CA ALA A 219 0.22 -7.18 1.71
C ALA A 219 -0.59 -6.72 2.93
N GLU A 220 -0.03 -6.91 4.12
CA GLU A 220 -0.51 -6.29 5.36
C GLU A 220 0.33 -5.05 5.67
#